data_AF-A0A7J4SW42-F1
#
_entry.id   AF-A0A7J4SW42-F1
#
_cell.length_a   1.000
_cell.length_b   1.000
_cell.length_c   1.000
_cell.angle_alpha   90.00
_cell.angle_beta   90.00
_cell.angle_gamma   90.00
#
_symmetry.space_group_name_H-M   'P 1'
#
loop_
_entity.id
_entity.type
_entity.pdbx_description
1 polymer ?
#
loop_
_entity_poly.entity_id
_entity_poly.type
_entity_poly.pdbx_seq_one_letter_code
_entity_poly.pdbx_strand_id
1 'polypeptide(L)' 'MVMIFALLLPDVYSPKDIGLVNGIKRLFPEVETMDEAEKVAERWAPYRTMACWYLWRTLDPIPVEY' A
#
# COMPACT_ATOMS: atom_id res chain seq x y z
N MET A 1 2.19 -3.95 -9.76
CA MET A 1 2.26 -5.37 -9.32
C MET A 1 3.54 -6.06 -9.77
N VAL A 2 3.86 -6.17 -11.07
CA VAL A 2 5.13 -6.80 -11.56
C VAL A 2 6.38 -6.28 -10.83
N MET A 3 6.48 -4.96 -10.68
CA MET A 3 7.61 -4.34 -10.00
C MET A 3 7.79 -4.79 -8.54
N ILE A 4 6.69 -5.09 -7.84
CA ILE A 4 6.70 -5.53 -6.44
C ILE A 4 7.01 -7.02 -6.35
N PHE A 5 6.30 -7.86 -7.11
CA PHE A 5 6.33 -9.31 -6.91
C PHE A 5 7.32 -10.06 -7.81
N ALA A 6 7.61 -9.56 -9.01
CA ALA A 6 8.53 -10.21 -9.94
C ALA A 6 9.92 -9.58 -9.93
N LEU A 7 9.99 -8.25 -9.83
CA LEU A 7 11.26 -7.52 -9.84
C LEU A 7 11.76 -7.16 -8.44
N LEU A 8 10.94 -7.37 -7.40
CA LEU A 8 11.30 -7.15 -6.00
C LEU A 8 11.84 -5.74 -5.73
N LEU A 9 11.32 -4.73 -6.44
CA LEU A 9 11.73 -3.35 -6.23
C LEU A 9 11.26 -2.87 -4.85
N PRO A 10 12.13 -2.19 -4.07
CA PRO A 10 11.81 -1.82 -2.69
C PRO A 10 10.89 -0.59 -2.58
N ASP A 11 10.82 0.25 -3.60
CA ASP A 11 10.21 1.58 -3.51
C ASP A 11 9.06 1.84 -4.49
N VAL A 12 8.09 0.92 -4.50
CA VAL A 12 6.93 0.96 -5.39
C VAL A 12 5.64 1.04 -4.58
N TYR A 13 4.79 1.99 -4.94
CA TYR A 13 3.40 2.12 -4.52
C TYR A 13 2.47 1.93 -5.73
N SER A 14 1.24 1.44 -5.50
CA SER A 14 0.25 1.22 -6.56
C SER A 14 -1.02 2.05 -6.28
N PRO A 15 -1.12 3.28 -6.82
CA PRO A 15 -2.20 4.22 -6.47
C PRO A 15 -3.63 3.75 -6.75
N LYS A 16 -3.80 2.87 -7.75
CA LYS A 16 -5.11 2.36 -8.15
C LYS A 16 -5.49 1.02 -7.49
N ASP A 17 -4.68 0.55 -6.55
CA ASP A 17 -5.00 -0.65 -5.78
C ASP A 17 -6.02 -0.29 -4.70
N ILE A 18 -7.27 -0.77 -4.85
CA ILE A 18 -8.37 -0.48 -3.93
C ILE A 18 -8.05 -0.99 -2.51
N GLY A 19 -7.33 -2.11 -2.40
CA GLY A 19 -6.88 -2.63 -1.11
C GLY A 19 -5.97 -1.62 -0.42
N LEU A 20 -4.89 -1.20 -1.09
CA LEU A 20 -3.96 -0.22 -0.53
C LEU A 20 -4.67 1.09 -0.17
N VAL A 21 -5.50 1.64 -1.07
CA VAL A 21 -6.24 2.88 -0.80
C VAL A 21 -7.13 2.72 0.44
N ASN A 22 -7.89 1.62 0.55
CA ASN A 22 -8.73 1.37 1.72
C ASN A 22 -7.92 1.15 3.00
N GLY A 23 -6.77 0.49 2.91
CA GLY A 23 -5.85 0.32 4.04
C GLY A 23 -5.34 1.67 4.55
N ILE A 24 -4.98 2.58 3.63
CA ILE A 24 -4.56 3.94 3.99
C ILE A 24 -5.70 4.71 4.64
N LYS A 25 -6.91 4.69 4.06
CA LYS A 25 -8.09 5.33 4.64
C LYS A 25 -8.43 4.82 6.03
N ARG A 26 -8.16 3.54 6.31
CA ARG A 26 -8.37 2.96 7.64
C ARG A 26 -7.36 3.46 8.67
N LEU A 27 -6.11 3.71 8.26
CA LEU A 27 -5.06 4.26 9.12
C LEU A 27 -5.16 5.78 9.30
N PHE A 28 -5.59 6.47 8.25
CA PHE A 28 -5.71 7.93 8.15
C PHE A 28 -7.14 8.27 7.69
N PRO A 29 -8.12 8.34 8.62
CA PRO A 29 -9.52 8.61 8.29
C PRO A 29 -9.77 9.95 7.59
N GLU A 30 -8.82 10.88 7.66
CA GLU A 30 -8.85 12.17 6.95
C GLU A 30 -8.57 12.05 5.44
N VAL A 31 -8.11 10.90 4.96
CA VAL A 31 -7.84 10.66 3.54
C VAL A 31 -9.13 10.24 2.84
N GLU A 32 -9.60 11.04 1.88
CA GLU A 32 -10.84 10.74 1.13
C GLU A 32 -10.57 10.37 -0.33
N THR A 33 -9.48 10.89 -0.90
CA THR A 33 -9.13 10.74 -2.32
C THR A 33 -7.93 9.82 -2.55
N MET A 34 -7.77 9.32 -3.78
CA MET A 34 -6.59 8.53 -4.17
C MET A 34 -5.31 9.36 -4.14
N ASP A 35 -5.38 10.63 -4.55
CA ASP A 35 -4.24 11.55 -4.56
C ASP A 35 -3.73 11.84 -3.15
N GLU A 36 -4.62 11.97 -2.17
CA GLU A 36 -4.25 12.10 -0.76
C GLU A 36 -3.58 10.83 -0.24
N ALA A 37 -4.09 9.66 -0.62
CA ALA A 37 -3.49 8.38 -0.25
C ALA A 37 -2.07 8.23 -0.83
N GLU A 38 -1.85 8.70 -2.06
CA GLU A 38 -0.52 8.73 -2.70
C GLU A 38 0.46 9.64 -1.93
N LYS A 39 0.03 10.83 -1.51
CA LYS A 39 0.83 11.72 -0.65
C LYS A 39 1.18 11.10 0.70
N VAL A 40 0.28 10.31 1.28
CA VAL A 40 0.60 9.54 2.49
C VAL A 40 1.66 8.48 2.19
N ALA A 41 1.52 7.78 1.06
CA ALA A 41 2.46 6.75 0.65
C ALA A 41 3.88 7.28 0.41
N GLU A 42 4.04 8.51 -0.05
CA GLU A 42 5.35 9.17 -0.21
C GLU A 42 6.18 9.20 1.09
N ARG A 43 5.54 9.26 2.27
CA ARG A 43 6.21 9.27 3.58
C ARG A 43 6.97 7.98 3.87
N TRP A 44 6.65 6.89 3.17
CA TRP A 44 7.30 5.59 3.34
C TRP A 44 8.45 5.34 2.36
N ALA A 45 8.77 6.32 1.50
CA ALA A 45 9.98 6.24 0.70
C ALA A 45 11.23 6.16 1.62
N PRO A 46 12.26 5.38 1.26
CA PRO A 46 12.44 4.63 0.01
C PRO A 46 11.96 3.17 0.09
N TYR A 47 11.02 2.84 0.97
CA TYR A 47 10.54 1.47 1.22
C TYR A 47 9.03 1.34 1.07
N ARG A 48 8.43 2.06 0.10
CA ARG A 48 6.97 2.07 -0.11
C ARG A 48 6.39 0.68 -0.37
N THR A 49 7.17 -0.24 -0.94
CA THR A 49 6.73 -1.62 -1.16
C THR A 49 6.49 -2.35 0.15
N MET A 50 7.35 -2.16 1.16
CA MET A 50 7.15 -2.75 2.49
C MET A 50 5.84 -2.28 3.11
N ALA A 51 5.53 -0.98 3.03
CA ALA A 51 4.26 -0.46 3.51
C ALA A 51 3.04 -1.09 2.81
N CYS A 52 3.13 -1.32 1.48
CA CYS A 52 2.08 -2.01 0.73
C CYS A 52 1.82 -3.43 1.28
N TRP A 53 2.88 -4.19 1.59
CA TRP A 53 2.76 -5.51 2.21
C TRP A 53 2.00 -5.47 3.53
N TYR A 54 2.35 -4.54 4.42
CA TYR A 54 1.64 -4.40 5.70
C TYR A 54 0.18 -3.98 5.52
N LEU A 55 -0.09 -3.07 4.59
CA LEU A 55 -1.47 -2.63 4.29
C LEU A 55 -2.34 -3.79 3.83
N TRP A 56 -1.89 -4.59 2.86
CA TRP A 56 -2.65 -5.77 2.42
C TRP A 56 -2.92 -6.74 3.58
N ARG A 57 -1.91 -6.97 4.44
CA ARG A 57 -2.05 -7.81 5.64
C ARG A 57 -3.04 -7.28 6.68
N THR A 58 -3.35 -5.98 6.68
CA THR A 58 -4.35 -5.41 7.60
C THR A 58 -5.78 -5.59 7.11
N LEU A 59 -5.97 -5.90 5.82
CA LEU A 59 -7.28 -6.06 5.20
C LEU A 59 -7.74 -7.51 5.22
N ASP A 60 -6.79 -8.44 5.10
CA ASP A 60 -7.08 -9.87 5.10
C ASP A 60 -7.23 -10.39 6.54
N PRO A 61 -8.38 -10.99 6.90
CA PRO A 61 -8.59 -11.59 8.21
C PRO A 61 -7.78 -12.88 8.41
N ILE A 62 -7.29 -13.48 7.32
CA ILE A 62 -6.53 -14.72 7.32
C ILE A 62 -5.18 -14.44 6.62
N PRO A 63 -4.06 -14.91 7.19
CA PRO A 63 -2.77 -14.82 6.53
C PRO A 63 -2.79 -15.42 5.11
N VAL A 64 -2.53 -14.61 4.09
CA VAL A 64 -2.19 -15.13 2.75
C VAL A 64 -0.78 -15.71 2.81
N GLU A 65 -0.65 -17.00 2.49
CA GLU A 65 0.65 -17.65 2.28
C GLU A 65 1.10 -17.37 0.83
N TYR A 66 2.32 -16.86 0.68
CA TYR A 66 2.93 -16.54 -0.61
C TYR A 66 4.05 -17.53 -0.94
#